data_AF-A0A2N9IIF9-F1
#
_entry.id   AF-A0A2N9IIF9-F1
#
_cell.length_a   1.000
_cell.length_b   1.000
_cell.length_c   1.000
_cell.angle_alpha   90.00
_cell.angle_beta   90.00
_cell.angle_gamma   90.00
#
_symmetry.space_group_name_H-M   'P 1'
#
loop_
_entity.id
_entity.type
_entity.pdbx_description
1 polymer ?
#
loop_
_entity_poly.entity_id
_entity_poly.type
_entity_poly.pdbx_seq_one_letter_code
_entity_poly.pdbx_strand_id
1 'polypeptide(L)'
;MAQETCSSSSSSIQTCTYDIFVSFYGKDTRLSFTDHLFAALNQSGIHSFRDDRKLRRGKDIRIELEKAIETSRIAVIVFSRNYAALRWCLDELAKIMECERRLQQIMLPVFYDVDPSDVQNQKGSLEKAFARHKD
;
A
#
# COMPACT_ATOMS: atom_id res chain seq x y z
N MET A 1 -12.50 0.55 48.71
CA MET A 1 -13.09 0.15 47.42
C MET A 1 -12.08 0.49 46.33
N ALA A 2 -12.01 -0.36 45.30
CA ALA A 2 -10.81 -0.69 44.53
C ALA A 2 -10.10 0.49 43.83
N GLN A 3 -8.76 0.44 43.86
CA GLN A 3 -7.89 1.16 42.94
C GLN A 3 -7.88 0.40 41.61
N GLU A 4 -8.35 1.04 40.54
CA GLU A 4 -8.19 0.51 39.19
C GLU A 4 -6.77 0.78 38.70
N THR A 5 -5.94 -0.25 38.71
CA THR A 5 -4.64 -0.26 38.04
C THR A 5 -4.86 -0.37 36.54
N CYS A 6 -4.69 0.74 35.82
CA CYS A 6 -4.59 0.73 34.37
C CYS A 6 -3.37 -0.13 33.98
N SER A 7 -3.63 -1.30 33.41
CA SER A 7 -2.58 -2.14 32.85
C SER A 7 -2.00 -1.41 31.64
N SER A 8 -0.81 -0.82 31.82
CA SER A 8 -0.03 -0.28 30.72
C SER A 8 0.46 -1.44 29.85
N SER A 9 -0.26 -1.72 28.78
CA SER A 9 0.22 -2.59 27.71
C SER A 9 1.46 -1.95 27.10
N SER A 10 2.62 -2.58 27.29
CA SER A 10 3.85 -2.26 26.59
C SER A 10 3.68 -2.58 25.10
N SER A 11 2.98 -1.73 24.36
CA SER A 11 3.14 -1.68 22.90
C SER A 11 4.54 -1.14 22.66
N SER A 12 5.43 -1.97 22.10
CA SER A 12 6.64 -1.46 21.46
C SER A 12 6.21 -0.32 20.54
N ILE A 13 6.63 0.91 20.86
CA ILE A 13 6.32 2.08 20.04
C ILE A 13 7.01 1.82 18.69
N GLN A 14 6.28 1.28 17.73
CA GLN A 14 6.75 1.21 16.36
C GLN A 14 6.94 2.64 15.90
N THR A 15 8.20 3.02 15.66
CA THR A 15 8.55 4.31 15.10
C THR A 15 8.02 4.35 13.67
N CYS A 16 6.81 4.87 13.52
CA CYS A 16 6.21 5.08 12.21
C CYS A 16 6.88 6.29 11.57
N THR A 17 7.48 6.08 10.40
CA THR A 17 8.12 7.16 9.63
C THR A 17 7.08 7.91 8.82
N TYR A 18 6.08 7.20 8.28
CA TYR A 18 5.05 7.74 7.41
C TYR A 18 3.66 7.52 8.02
N ASP A 19 2.75 8.44 7.75
CA ASP A 19 1.33 8.24 8.05
C ASP A 19 0.71 7.26 7.04
N ILE A 20 1.01 7.44 5.75
CA ILE A 20 0.40 6.67 4.66
C ILE A 20 1.45 6.20 3.65
N PHE A 21 1.43 4.91 3.34
CA PHE A 21 2.03 4.34 2.14
C PHE A 21 0.97 4.25 1.04
N VAL A 22 1.26 4.68 -0.18
CA VAL A 22 0.33 4.52 -1.32
C VAL A 22 0.96 3.64 -2.40
N SER A 23 0.39 2.45 -2.61
CA SER A 23 0.66 1.60 -3.78
C SER A 23 -0.38 1.88 -4.86
N PHE A 24 0.03 1.93 -6.12
CA PHE A 24 -0.86 2.23 -7.26
C PHE A 24 -0.35 1.53 -8.53
N TYR A 25 -0.89 1.78 -9.73
CA TYR A 25 -0.18 1.52 -11.01
C TYR A 25 0.27 2.79 -11.73
N GLY A 26 1.58 2.97 -11.92
CA GLY A 26 2.14 4.29 -12.24
C GLY A 26 1.81 4.75 -13.66
N LYS A 27 1.53 3.80 -14.55
CA LYS A 27 1.04 4.12 -15.89
C LYS A 27 -0.46 4.39 -15.92
N ASP A 28 -1.23 3.90 -14.95
CA ASP A 28 -2.69 4.07 -14.92
C ASP A 28 -3.08 5.37 -14.24
N THR A 29 -2.53 5.69 -13.06
CA THR A 29 -3.10 6.72 -12.18
C THR A 29 -2.14 7.83 -11.76
N ARG A 30 -0.85 7.78 -12.16
CA ARG A 30 0.18 8.71 -11.64
C ARG A 30 -0.13 10.18 -11.89
N LEU A 31 -0.64 10.53 -13.08
CA LEU A 31 -0.89 11.90 -13.53
C LEU A 31 -2.38 12.28 -13.41
N SER A 32 -3.18 11.46 -12.75
CA SER A 32 -4.62 11.64 -12.59
C SER A 32 -5.00 11.46 -11.13
N PHE A 33 -5.78 10.44 -10.78
CA PHE A 33 -6.30 10.20 -9.44
C PHE A 33 -5.21 10.21 -8.36
N THR A 34 -4.09 9.52 -8.57
CA THR A 34 -3.05 9.42 -7.55
C THR A 34 -2.34 10.76 -7.34
N ASP A 35 -2.19 11.60 -8.37
CA ASP A 35 -1.59 12.93 -8.20
C ASP A 35 -2.46 13.83 -7.32
N HIS A 36 -3.78 13.82 -7.58
CA HIS A 36 -4.75 14.55 -6.76
C HIS A 36 -4.81 14.02 -5.32
N LEU A 37 -4.73 12.69 -5.14
CA LEU A 37 -4.65 12.07 -3.82
C LEU A 37 -3.43 12.60 -3.04
N PHE A 38 -2.24 12.60 -3.65
CA PHE A 38 -1.03 13.13 -3.00
C PHE A 38 -1.13 14.62 -2.70
N ALA A 39 -1.69 15.42 -3.62
CA ALA A 39 -1.92 16.84 -3.37
C ALA A 39 -2.83 17.07 -2.15
N ALA A 40 -3.93 16.31 -2.03
CA ALA A 40 -4.87 16.42 -0.92
C ALA A 40 -4.26 15.95 0.42
N LEU A 41 -3.50 14.85 0.42
CA LEU A 41 -2.77 14.36 1.59
C LEU A 41 -1.77 15.41 2.09
N ASN A 42 -0.98 15.98 1.18
CA ASN A 42 0.00 17.01 1.49
C ASN A 42 -0.66 18.30 2.02
N GLN A 43 -1.77 18.74 1.41
CA GLN A 43 -2.55 19.88 1.90
C GLN A 43 -3.13 19.64 3.30
N SER A 44 -3.39 18.39 3.65
CA SER A 44 -3.88 17.98 4.98
C SER A 44 -2.76 17.77 6.00
N GLY A 45 -1.49 17.99 5.63
CA GLY A 45 -0.34 17.77 6.50
C GLY A 45 -0.02 16.29 6.77
N ILE A 46 -0.57 15.37 5.97
CA ILE A 46 -0.37 13.93 6.13
C ILE A 46 0.94 13.52 5.45
N HIS A 47 1.86 12.93 6.20
CA HIS A 47 3.15 12.53 5.65
C HIS A 47 3.04 11.20 4.90
N SER A 48 3.00 11.27 3.57
CA SER A 48 2.77 10.11 2.71
C SER A 48 4.01 9.69 1.91
N PHE A 49 4.28 8.39 1.84
CA PHE A 49 5.26 7.81 0.92
C PHE A 49 4.63 7.55 -0.45
N ARG A 50 5.26 8.10 -1.51
CA ARG A 50 4.86 7.92 -2.91
C ARG A 50 5.74 6.89 -3.59
N ASP A 51 5.20 5.70 -3.85
CA ASP A 51 5.87 4.70 -4.69
C ASP A 51 5.81 5.09 -6.19
N ASP A 52 6.66 6.06 -6.57
CA ASP A 52 6.76 6.56 -7.92
C ASP A 52 7.67 5.71 -8.82
N ARG A 53 7.09 4.62 -9.33
CA ARG A 53 7.77 3.56 -10.09
C ARG A 53 8.42 3.93 -11.41
N LYS A 54 8.34 5.17 -11.90
CA LYS A 54 9.11 5.55 -13.10
C LYS A 54 10.56 5.91 -12.79
N LEU A 55 10.95 6.09 -11.52
CA LEU A 55 12.23 6.73 -11.17
C LEU A 55 13.26 5.85 -10.45
N ARG A 56 12.94 4.62 -10.02
CA ARG A 56 13.83 3.86 -9.13
C ARG A 56 14.06 2.42 -9.62
N ARG A 57 15.32 2.05 -9.96
CA ARG A 57 15.76 0.68 -10.30
C ARG A 57 16.93 0.23 -9.41
N GLY A 58 16.81 -0.94 -8.73
CA GLY A 58 17.91 -1.54 -7.95
C GLY A 58 17.46 -2.34 -6.71
N LYS A 59 18.38 -3.11 -6.08
CA LYS A 59 18.13 -3.88 -4.85
C LYS A 59 17.90 -2.99 -3.62
N ASP A 60 18.64 -1.89 -3.52
CA ASP A 60 18.56 -0.96 -2.37
C ASP A 60 17.17 -0.30 -2.28
N ILE A 61 16.50 -0.13 -3.41
CA ILE A 61 15.16 0.44 -3.50
C ILE A 61 14.11 -0.51 -2.94
N ARG A 62 14.28 -1.83 -3.13
CA ARG A 62 13.36 -2.81 -2.54
C ARG A 62 13.40 -2.75 -1.02
N ILE A 63 14.59 -2.61 -0.44
CA ILE A 63 14.77 -2.50 1.01
C ILE A 63 14.13 -1.21 1.53
N GLU A 64 14.36 -0.08 0.85
CA GLU A 64 13.73 1.20 1.22
C GLU A 64 12.21 1.12 1.15
N LEU A 65 11.67 0.46 0.13
CA LEU A 65 10.23 0.29 -0.06
C LEU A 65 9.60 -0.62 0.98
N GLU A 66 10.18 -1.79 1.24
CA GLU A 66 9.71 -2.70 2.30
C GLU A 66 9.74 -1.99 3.65
N LYS A 67 10.80 -1.20 3.94
CA LYS A 67 10.87 -0.38 5.15
C LYS A 67 9.81 0.72 5.17
N ALA A 68 9.53 1.37 4.05
CA ALA A 68 8.47 2.38 3.97
C ALA A 68 7.10 1.75 4.25
N ILE A 69 6.82 0.55 3.73
CA ILE A 69 5.61 -0.21 4.03
C ILE A 69 5.55 -0.54 5.52
N GLU A 70 6.60 -1.13 6.10
CA GLU A 70 6.64 -1.52 7.52
C GLU A 70 6.51 -0.35 8.49
N THR A 71 7.03 0.83 8.11
CA THR A 71 7.03 2.03 8.94
C THR A 71 5.89 3.00 8.62
N SER A 72 4.89 2.55 7.85
CA SER A 72 3.66 3.30 7.59
C SER A 72 2.51 2.86 8.48
N ARG A 73 1.69 3.79 8.95
CA ARG A 73 0.50 3.47 9.79
C ARG A 73 -0.65 2.90 8.95
N ILE A 74 -0.82 3.45 7.75
CA ILE A 74 -1.87 3.07 6.81
C ILE A 74 -1.24 2.74 5.45
N ALA A 75 -1.71 1.69 4.80
CA ALA A 75 -1.40 1.38 3.42
C ALA A 75 -2.65 1.57 2.54
N VAL A 76 -2.60 2.51 1.61
CA VAL A 76 -3.63 2.71 0.59
C VAL A 76 -3.21 1.97 -0.69
N ILE A 77 -4.09 1.11 -1.20
CA ILE A 77 -3.85 0.37 -2.44
C ILE A 77 -4.83 0.84 -3.49
N VAL A 78 -4.34 1.49 -4.54
CA VAL A 78 -5.13 1.93 -5.69
C VAL A 78 -5.14 0.82 -6.73
N PHE A 79 -6.12 -0.09 -6.62
CA PHE A 79 -6.38 -1.10 -7.63
C PHE A 79 -6.90 -0.43 -8.90
N SER A 80 -6.15 -0.60 -9.98
CA SER A 80 -6.49 -0.15 -11.32
C SER A 80 -6.40 -1.31 -12.31
N ARG A 81 -6.86 -1.08 -13.54
CA ARG A 81 -6.96 -2.10 -14.60
C ARG A 81 -5.69 -2.95 -14.76
N ASN A 82 -4.51 -2.33 -14.66
CA ASN A 82 -3.21 -2.96 -14.85
C ASN A 82 -2.38 -3.10 -13.56
N TYR A 83 -3.00 -2.98 -12.37
CA TYR A 83 -2.28 -3.05 -11.10
C TYR A 83 -1.39 -4.29 -10.98
N ALA A 84 -1.96 -5.47 -11.27
CA ALA A 84 -1.25 -6.74 -11.21
C ALA A 84 -0.33 -7.02 -12.41
N ALA A 85 -0.07 -6.04 -13.30
CA ALA A 85 0.71 -6.27 -14.52
C ALA A 85 2.23 -6.31 -14.29
N LEU A 86 2.69 -5.86 -13.11
CA LEU A 86 4.08 -5.95 -12.69
C LEU A 86 4.16 -6.74 -11.38
N ARG A 87 5.06 -7.74 -11.36
CA ARG A 87 5.32 -8.60 -10.18
C ARG A 87 5.58 -7.77 -8.92
N TRP A 88 6.27 -6.65 -9.10
CA TRP A 88 6.57 -5.71 -8.04
C TRP A 88 5.33 -5.18 -7.30
N CYS A 89 4.23 -4.85 -8.01
CA CYS A 89 2.98 -4.42 -7.35
C CYS A 89 2.31 -5.56 -6.55
N LEU A 90 2.55 -6.81 -6.94
CA LEU A 90 2.09 -7.99 -6.18
C LEU A 90 2.99 -8.27 -4.98
N ASP A 91 4.31 -8.07 -5.11
CA ASP A 91 5.25 -8.19 -4.00
C ASP A 91 4.96 -7.14 -2.92
N GLU A 92 4.67 -5.89 -3.30
CA GLU A 92 4.20 -4.82 -2.40
C GLU A 92 2.88 -5.21 -1.71
N LEU A 93 1.90 -5.67 -2.48
CA LEU A 93 0.61 -6.11 -1.94
C LEU A 93 0.82 -7.24 -0.91
N ALA A 94 1.65 -8.23 -1.23
CA ALA A 94 1.98 -9.31 -0.31
C ALA A 94 2.63 -8.78 0.98
N LYS A 95 3.54 -7.80 0.87
CA LYS A 95 4.18 -7.17 2.03
C LYS A 95 3.19 -6.39 2.88
N ILE A 96 2.29 -5.60 2.28
CA ILE A 96 1.23 -4.88 2.99
C ILE A 96 0.32 -5.87 3.73
N MET A 97 -0.07 -6.98 3.07
CA MET A 97 -0.87 -8.04 3.70
C MET A 97 -0.10 -8.73 4.85
N GLU A 98 1.22 -8.81 4.79
CA GLU A 98 2.04 -9.28 5.92
C GLU A 98 1.99 -8.28 7.08
N CYS A 99 2.20 -6.98 6.80
CA CYS A 99 2.19 -5.91 7.79
C CYS A 99 0.82 -5.72 8.46
N GLU A 100 -0.28 -5.87 7.73
CA GLU A 100 -1.64 -5.84 8.27
C GLU A 100 -1.82 -6.93 9.34
N ARG A 101 -1.42 -8.17 9.04
CA ARG A 101 -1.53 -9.31 9.97
C ARG A 101 -0.58 -9.23 11.16
N ARG A 102 0.65 -8.73 10.95
CA ARG A 102 1.73 -8.77 11.96
C ARG A 102 1.86 -7.50 12.78
N LEU A 103 1.62 -6.35 12.17
CA LEU A 103 1.88 -5.02 12.73
C LEU A 103 0.59 -4.23 12.99
N GLN A 104 -0.58 -4.82 12.72
CA GLN A 104 -1.88 -4.14 12.82
C GLN A 104 -1.96 -2.88 11.95
N GLN A 105 -1.20 -2.86 10.85
CA GLN A 105 -1.25 -1.79 9.86
C GLN A 105 -2.65 -1.76 9.20
N ILE A 106 -3.24 -0.57 9.06
CA ILE A 106 -4.55 -0.44 8.40
C ILE A 106 -4.35 -0.48 6.88
N MET A 107 -5.05 -1.39 6.20
CA MET A 107 -5.09 -1.43 4.74
C MET A 107 -6.40 -0.84 4.21
N LEU A 108 -6.32 0.11 3.26
CA LEU A 108 -7.46 0.75 2.61
C LEU A 108 -7.43 0.52 1.09
N PRO A 109 -8.35 -0.27 0.53
CA PRO A 109 -8.43 -0.48 -0.91
C PRO A 109 -9.20 0.65 -1.58
N VAL A 110 -8.68 1.13 -2.72
CA VAL A 110 -9.35 2.05 -3.64
C VAL A 110 -9.49 1.36 -4.99
N PHE A 111 -10.72 1.25 -5.48
CA PHE A 111 -11.03 0.62 -6.77
C PHE A 111 -11.21 1.69 -7.84
N TYR A 112 -10.17 1.90 -8.64
CA TYR A 112 -10.14 2.92 -9.70
C TYR A 112 -10.43 2.28 -11.07
N ASP A 113 -11.63 2.53 -11.60
CA ASP A 113 -12.09 2.03 -12.91
C ASP A 113 -11.97 0.49 -13.03
N VAL A 114 -12.23 -0.21 -11.92
CA VAL A 114 -12.25 -1.67 -11.82
C VAL A 114 -13.39 -2.11 -10.90
N ASP A 115 -13.98 -3.26 -11.19
CA ASP A 115 -14.96 -3.88 -10.30
C ASP A 115 -14.24 -4.54 -9.11
N PRO A 116 -14.64 -4.27 -7.85
CA PRO A 116 -14.07 -4.95 -6.68
C PRO A 116 -14.15 -6.48 -6.76
N SER A 117 -15.20 -7.03 -7.37
CA SER A 117 -15.36 -8.48 -7.56
C SER A 117 -14.36 -9.06 -8.55
N ASP A 118 -13.92 -8.29 -9.56
CA ASP A 118 -12.84 -8.68 -10.47
C ASP A 118 -11.50 -8.73 -9.74
N VAL A 119 -11.24 -7.77 -8.84
CA VAL A 119 -10.04 -7.79 -7.98
C VAL A 119 -10.05 -9.01 -7.06
N GLN A 120 -11.16 -9.24 -6.37
CA GLN A 120 -11.30 -10.33 -5.41
C GLN A 120 -11.14 -11.71 -6.08
N ASN A 121 -11.78 -11.90 -7.24
CA ASN A 121 -11.81 -13.18 -7.94
C ASN A 121 -10.70 -13.33 -9.01
N GLN A 122 -9.81 -12.34 -9.13
CA GLN A 122 -8.78 -12.26 -10.18
C GLN A 122 -9.33 -12.42 -11.60
N LYS A 123 -10.48 -11.78 -11.88
CA LYS A 123 -11.19 -11.82 -13.16
C LYS A 123 -10.96 -10.54 -13.99
N GLY A 124 -11.56 -10.48 -15.16
CA GLY A 124 -11.56 -9.29 -16.01
C GLY A 124 -10.15 -8.93 -16.51
N SER A 125 -9.76 -7.66 -16.34
CA SER A 125 -8.43 -7.21 -16.77
C SER A 125 -7.29 -7.78 -15.92
N LEU A 126 -7.58 -8.20 -14.69
CA LEU A 126 -6.58 -8.71 -13.75
C LEU A 126 -6.21 -10.15 -14.05
N GLU A 127 -7.11 -10.94 -14.63
CA GLU A 127 -6.84 -12.34 -15.03
C GLU A 127 -5.58 -12.43 -15.91
N LYS A 128 -5.52 -11.58 -16.95
CA LYS A 128 -4.35 -11.51 -17.86
C LYS A 128 -3.09 -11.03 -17.15
N ALA A 129 -3.23 -10.19 -16.15
CA ALA A 129 -2.13 -9.63 -15.39
C ALA A 129 -1.51 -10.68 -14.46
N PHE A 130 -2.35 -11.42 -13.71
CA PHE A 130 -1.92 -12.55 -12.89
C PHE A 130 -1.36 -13.72 -13.71
N ALA A 131 -1.91 -13.99 -14.90
CA ALA A 131 -1.41 -15.04 -15.78
C ALA A 131 0.05 -14.81 -16.22
N ARG A 132 0.52 -13.56 -16.30
CA ARG A 132 1.92 -13.21 -16.65
C ARG A 132 2.94 -13.56 -15.56
N HIS A 133 2.48 -13.96 -14.38
CA HIS A 133 3.32 -14.26 -13.23
C HIS A 133 3.26 -15.74 -12.82
N LYS A 134 2.63 -16.59 -13.63
CA LYS A 134 2.64 -18.05 -13.47
C LYS A 134 3.91 -18.62 -14.12
N ASP A 135 4.99 -18.69 -13.33
CA ASP A 135 6.20 -19.47 -13.60
C ASP A 135 6.63 -20.19 -12.31
#